data_AF-A0A518RDM5-F1
#
_entry.id   AF-A0A518RDM5-F1
#
_cell.length_a   1.000
_cell.length_b   1.000
_cell.length_c   1.000
_cell.angle_alpha   90.00
_cell.angle_beta   90.00
_cell.angle_gamma   90.00
#
_symmetry.space_group_name_H-M   'P 1'
#
loop_
_entity.id
_entity.type
_entity.pdbx_description
1 polymer ?
#
loop_
_entity_poly.entity_id
_entity_poly.type
_entity_poly.pdbx_seq_one_letter_code
_entity_poly.pdbx_strand_id
1 'polypeptide(L)'
;MNAPIDLRTVTNMTSKGQVLIPKDVRDRLGLQPGKPVQVGINDRGEAVVLPAPSEPTETPDERRARLMKVLAEVRARQSTGKATDEIMEFLRGDEPLP
;
A
#
# COMPACT_ATOMS: atom_id res chain seq x y z
N MET A 1 6.55 -1.52 -14.23
CA MET A 1 5.77 -0.48 -14.93
C MET A 1 6.21 0.85 -14.36
N ASN A 2 6.79 1.71 -15.19
CA ASN A 2 7.40 2.96 -14.75
C ASN A 2 6.37 4.08 -14.90
N ALA A 3 6.15 4.88 -13.85
CA ALA A 3 5.25 6.03 -13.94
C ALA A 3 5.99 7.17 -14.68
N PRO A 4 5.40 7.76 -15.73
CA PRO A 4 5.97 8.96 -16.35
C PRO A 4 5.98 10.12 -15.35
N ILE A 5 7.10 10.86 -15.30
CA ILE A 5 7.22 12.06 -14.47
C ILE A 5 6.43 13.19 -15.16
N ASP A 6 5.40 13.68 -14.49
CA ASP A 6 4.62 14.85 -14.92
C ASP A 6 5.38 16.13 -14.50
N LEU A 7 6.22 16.64 -15.40
CA LEU A 7 7.03 17.85 -15.18
C LEU A 7 6.14 19.10 -15.27
N ARG A 8 5.69 19.60 -14.11
CA ARG A 8 4.72 20.71 -14.03
C ARG A 8 5.34 22.10 -13.95
N THR A 9 6.50 22.23 -13.31
CA THR A 9 7.14 23.54 -13.06
C THR A 9 8.65 23.38 -12.92
N VAL A 10 9.42 24.37 -13.36
CA VAL A 10 10.86 24.51 -13.10
C VAL A 10 11.05 25.46 -11.92
N THR A 11 11.70 25.00 -10.84
CA THR A 11 12.01 25.83 -9.67
C THR A 11 13.51 25.89 -9.43
N ASN A 12 13.99 27.03 -8.94
CA ASN A 12 15.40 27.20 -8.58
C ASN A 12 15.66 26.67 -7.17
N MET A 13 16.83 26.07 -6.99
CA MET A 13 17.34 25.68 -5.67
C MET A 13 17.79 26.93 -4.90
N THR A 14 17.50 26.99 -3.60
CA THR A 14 18.00 28.07 -2.73
C THR A 14 19.47 27.87 -2.40
N SER A 15 20.16 28.91 -1.89
CA SER A 15 21.56 28.82 -1.47
C SER A 15 21.83 27.79 -0.36
N LYS A 16 20.77 27.32 0.34
CA LYS A 16 20.84 26.29 1.37
C LYS A 16 20.54 24.88 0.85
N GLY A 17 20.40 24.71 -0.46
CA GLY A 17 20.07 23.42 -1.08
C GLY A 17 18.60 23.03 -0.97
N GLN A 18 17.69 23.97 -0.70
CA GLN A 18 16.26 23.67 -0.61
C GLN A 18 15.59 23.86 -1.97
N VAL A 19 14.69 22.95 -2.33
CA VAL A 19 13.83 23.08 -3.51
C VAL A 19 12.40 23.28 -3.04
N LEU A 20 11.71 24.28 -3.60
CA LEU A 20 10.31 24.53 -3.29
C LEU A 20 9.42 23.61 -4.14
N ILE A 21 8.51 22.89 -3.48
CA ILE A 21 7.49 22.09 -4.13
C ILE A 21 6.23 22.96 -4.29
N PRO A 22 5.75 23.19 -5.53
CA PRO A 22 4.52 23.93 -5.81
C PRO A 22 3.29 23.36 -5.10
N LYS A 23 2.30 24.22 -4.80
CA LYS A 23 1.12 23.85 -4.02
C LYS A 23 0.31 22.70 -4.66
N ASP A 24 0.11 22.75 -5.97
CA ASP A 24 -0.61 21.72 -6.72
C ASP A 24 0.05 20.34 -6.63
N VAL A 25 1.38 20.29 -6.65
CA VAL A 25 2.16 19.06 -6.46
C VAL A 25 2.04 18.56 -5.02
N ARG A 26 2.15 19.46 -4.03
CA ARG A 26 1.98 19.08 -2.61
C ARG A 26 0.61 18.49 -2.33
N ASP A 27 -0.45 19.13 -2.82
CA ASP A 27 -1.83 18.72 -2.58
C ASP A 27 -2.10 17.34 -3.20
N ARG A 28 -1.56 17.07 -4.39
CA ARG A 28 -1.68 15.77 -5.07
C ARG A 28 -0.89 14.64 -4.39
N LEU A 29 0.26 14.98 -3.79
CA LEU A 29 1.11 14.03 -3.05
C LEU A 29 0.72 13.92 -1.57
N GLY A 30 -0.25 14.70 -1.09
CA GLY A 30 -0.64 14.74 0.32
C GLY A 30 0.43 15.33 1.25
N LEU A 31 1.38 16.11 0.72
CA LEU A 31 2.45 16.72 1.50
C LEU A 31 1.89 17.92 2.29
N GLN A 32 1.88 17.80 3.61
CA GLN A 32 1.40 18.85 4.50
C GLN A 32 2.56 19.64 5.11
N PRO A 33 2.46 20.98 5.20
CA PRO A 33 3.42 21.79 5.94
C PRO A 33 3.55 21.31 7.40
N GLY A 34 4.79 21.17 7.88
CA GLY A 34 5.06 20.74 9.26
C GLY A 34 4.95 19.23 9.51
N LYS A 35 4.62 18.42 8.50
CA LYS A 35 4.67 16.95 8.59
C LYS A 35 6.01 16.40 8.08
N PRO A 36 6.49 15.28 8.63
CA PRO A 36 7.69 14.63 8.13
C PRO A 36 7.49 14.14 6.69
N VAL A 37 8.57 14.19 5.91
CA VAL A 37 8.64 13.67 4.54
C VAL A 37 9.89 12.82 4.42
N GLN A 38 9.80 11.74 3.63
CA GLN A 38 10.97 10.94 3.29
C GLN A 38 11.53 11.43 1.96
N VAL A 39 12.83 11.65 1.93
CA VAL A 39 13.56 12.04 0.72
C VAL A 39 14.61 10.99 0.46
N GLY A 40 14.57 10.39 -0.72
CA GLY A 40 15.50 9.34 -1.14
C GLY A 40 15.90 9.49 -2.59
N ILE A 41 16.74 8.57 -3.05
CA ILE A 41 17.17 8.48 -4.44
C ILE A 41 16.72 7.10 -4.95
N ASN A 42 16.11 7.06 -6.13
CA ASN A 42 15.74 5.81 -6.78
C ASN A 42 16.88 5.25 -7.63
N ASP A 43 16.67 4.07 -8.24
CA ASP A 43 17.65 3.40 -9.08
C ASP A 43 18.04 4.19 -10.35
N ARG A 44 17.34 5.29 -10.66
CA ARG A 44 17.63 6.21 -11.78
C ARG A 44 18.44 7.43 -11.36
N GLY A 45 18.77 7.58 -10.08
CA GLY A 45 19.41 8.79 -9.56
C GLY A 45 18.46 9.97 -9.40
N GLU A 46 17.13 9.74 -9.46
CA GLU A 46 16.13 10.79 -9.28
C GLU A 46 15.79 10.93 -7.79
N ALA A 47 15.64 12.18 -7.33
CA ALA A 47 15.17 12.45 -5.98
C ALA A 47 13.68 12.13 -5.87
N VAL A 48 13.33 11.24 -4.94
CA VAL A 48 11.94 10.85 -4.65
C VAL A 48 11.54 11.44 -3.31
N VAL A 49 10.40 12.12 -3.29
CA VAL A 49 9.79 12.68 -2.08
C VAL A 49 8.50 11.93 -1.78
N LEU A 50 8.42 11.32 -0.61
CA LEU A 50 7.23 10.59 -0.14
C LEU A 50 6.70 11.23 1.15
N PRO A 51 5.37 11.28 1.35
CA PRO A 51 4.83 11.61 2.66
C PRO A 51 5.32 10.57 3.67
N ALA A 52 5.81 11.01 4.84
CA ALA A 52 6.21 10.06 5.86
C ALA A 52 4.96 9.35 6.41
N PRO A 53 5.04 8.04 6.66
CA PRO A 53 3.94 7.32 7.29
C PRO A 53 3.63 7.96 8.64
N SER A 54 2.34 8.19 8.88
CA SER A 54 1.85 8.45 10.21
C SER A 54 1.81 7.08 10.89
N GLU A 55 2.58 6.91 11.97
CA GLU A 55 2.78 5.66 12.74
C GLU A 55 3.94 4.76 12.25
N PRO A 56 4.59 4.00 13.17
CA PRO A 56 5.79 3.26 12.84
C PRO A 56 5.44 2.30 11.72
N THR A 57 6.20 2.40 10.63
CA THR A 57 6.10 1.52 9.48
C THR A 57 6.11 0.10 10.00
N GLU A 58 4.93 -0.52 10.02
CA GLU A 58 4.80 -1.94 10.24
C GLU A 58 5.73 -2.60 9.23
N THR A 59 6.75 -3.28 9.73
CA THR A 59 7.74 -3.93 8.88
C THR A 59 7.01 -4.89 7.93
N PRO A 60 7.57 -5.19 6.75
CA PRO A 60 6.97 -6.15 5.83
C PRO A 60 6.61 -7.48 6.52
N ASP A 61 7.37 -7.85 7.56
CA ASP A 61 7.16 -9.04 8.38
C ASP A 61 5.99 -8.89 9.36
N GLU A 62 5.86 -7.75 10.04
CA GLU A 62 4.70 -7.47 10.91
C GLU A 62 3.39 -7.41 10.11
N ARG A 63 3.42 -6.82 8.90
CA ARG A 63 2.26 -6.79 7.99
C ARG A 63 1.87 -8.21 7.54
N ARG A 64 2.86 -9.06 7.23
CA ARG A 64 2.63 -10.48 6.93
C ARG A 64 2.03 -11.22 8.11
N ALA A 65 2.55 -10.99 9.32
CA ALA A 65 2.05 -11.61 10.54
C ALA A 65 0.60 -11.20 10.82
N ARG A 66 0.26 -9.92 10.65
CA ARG A 66 -1.12 -9.42 10.78
C ARG A 66 -2.06 -10.08 9.77
N LEU A 67 -1.67 -10.12 8.49
CA LEU A 67 -2.46 -10.76 7.44
C LEU A 67 -2.67 -12.26 7.70
N MET A 68 -1.63 -12.97 8.14
CA MET A 68 -1.71 -14.39 8.52
C MET A 68 -2.66 -14.60 9.70
N LYS A 69 -2.61 -13.71 10.71
CA LYS A 69 -3.52 -13.77 11.86
C LYS A 69 -4.98 -13.56 11.45
N VAL A 70 -5.26 -12.55 10.63
CA VAL A 70 -6.61 -12.30 10.09
C VAL A 70 -7.09 -13.50 9.27
N LEU A 71 -6.23 -14.09 8.42
CA LEU A 71 -6.57 -15.27 7.63
C LEU A 71 -6.84 -16.50 8.51
N ALA A 72 -6.07 -16.70 9.58
CA ALA A 72 -6.27 -17.77 10.54
C ALA A 72 -7.59 -17.60 11.31
N GLU A 73 -7.92 -16.37 11.74
CA GLU A 73 -9.19 -16.06 12.37
C GLU A 73 -10.38 -16.31 11.43
N VAL A 74 -10.26 -15.92 10.16
CA VAL A 74 -11.29 -16.18 9.13
C VAL A 74 -11.41 -17.69 8.87
N ARG A 75 -10.31 -18.44 8.78
CA ARG A 75 -10.35 -19.91 8.65
C ARG A 75 -10.99 -20.57 9.86
N ALA A 76 -10.68 -20.11 11.08
CA ALA A 76 -11.30 -20.62 12.29
C ALA A 76 -12.81 -20.35 12.29
N ARG A 77 -13.24 -19.17 11.84
CA ARG A 77 -14.66 -18.82 11.68
C ARG A 77 -15.37 -19.61 10.57
N GLN A 78 -14.66 -19.93 9.48
CA GLN A 78 -15.16 -20.73 8.36
C GLN A 78 -15.03 -22.25 8.59
N SER A 79 -14.37 -22.70 9.65
CA SER A 79 -14.52 -24.08 10.15
C SER A 79 -15.88 -24.22 10.83
N THR A 80 -16.94 -23.98 10.08
CA THR A 80 -18.32 -24.11 10.53
C THR A 80 -18.67 -25.59 10.63
N GLY A 81 -17.96 -26.38 11.45
CA GLY A 81 -18.30 -27.73 11.91
C GLY A 81 -18.64 -28.82 10.89
N LYS A 82 -18.75 -28.50 9.61
CA LYS A 82 -19.16 -29.39 8.52
C LYS A 82 -17.94 -29.97 7.85
N ALA A 83 -17.99 -31.27 7.58
CA ALA A 83 -16.95 -31.92 6.82
C ALA A 83 -16.86 -31.29 5.42
N THR A 84 -15.66 -31.23 4.84
CA THR A 84 -15.45 -30.70 3.49
C THR A 84 -16.36 -31.39 2.47
N ASP A 85 -16.65 -32.68 2.68
CA ASP A 85 -17.53 -33.48 1.83
C ASP A 85 -18.98 -32.96 1.84
N GLU A 86 -19.51 -32.58 3.01
CA GLU A 86 -20.85 -31.98 3.17
C GLU A 86 -20.98 -30.63 2.45
N ILE A 87 -19.89 -29.84 2.45
CA ILE A 87 -19.83 -28.55 1.76
C ILE A 87 -19.78 -28.76 0.24
N MET A 88 -19.01 -29.76 -0.22
CA MET A 88 -18.92 -30.11 -1.63
C MET A 88 -20.24 -30.67 -2.16
N GLU A 89 -20.95 -31.48 -1.38
CA GLU A 89 -22.27 -32.03 -1.72
C GLU A 89 -23.32 -30.92 -1.82
N PHE A 90 -23.39 -30.02 -0.83
CA PHE A 90 -24.31 -28.88 -0.84
C PHE A 90 -24.09 -27.92 -2.02
N LEU A 91 -22.83 -27.61 -2.36
CA LEU A 91 -22.50 -26.73 -3.48
C LEU A 91 -22.71 -27.38 -4.86
N ARG A 92 -22.54 -28.70 -4.94
CA ARG A 92 -22.73 -29.45 -6.19
C ARG A 92 -24.21 -29.61 -6.52
N GLY A 93 -25.07 -29.67 -5.50
CA GLY A 93 -26.51 -29.89 -5.66
C GLY A 93 -26.82 -31.33 -6.09
N ASP A 94 -27.95 -31.86 -5.64
CA ASP A 94 -28.45 -33.20 -5.98
C ASP A 94 -28.98 -33.30 -7.41
N GLU A 95 -28.26 -32.76 -8.39
CA GLU A 95 -28.66 -32.87 -9.80
C GLU A 95 -27.64 -33.72 -10.56
N PRO A 96 -27.96 -35.00 -10.85
CA PRO A 96 -27.13 -35.79 -11.73
C PRO A 96 -27.10 -35.10 -13.10
N LEU A 97 -25.88 -34.85 -13.59
CA LEU A 97 -25.67 -34.36 -14.95
C LEU A 97 -26.42 -35.28 -15.93
N PRO A 98 -27.20 -34.73 -16.88
CA PRO A 98 -27.97 -35.51 -17.85
C PRO A 98 -27.08 -36.38 -18.75
#